data_AF-A0A935RWW7-F1
#
_entry.id   AF-A0A935RWW7-F1
#
_cell.length_a   1.000
_cell.length_b   1.000
_cell.length_c   1.000
_cell.angle_alpha   90.00
_cell.angle_beta   90.00
_cell.angle_gamma   90.00
#
_symmetry.space_group_name_H-M   'P 1'
#
loop_
_entity.id
_entity.type
_entity.pdbx_description
1 polymer ?
#
loop_
_entity_poly.entity_id
_entity_poly.type
_entity_poly.pdbx_seq_one_letter_code
_entity_poly.pdbx_strand_id
1 'polypeptide(L)'
;MEHKGLRFNTGKIRYDLVPNSAVEGIARVLSYGADKYTIKDEEGNIVVKGDDNWRLGMPWKTVYASLKRHLAAWDRGEDIDYDPNCATCKEGYCKNHSGELHIDHILTNAAFLKEYISIYPEGDNRRAWFKSPIKKLWLDLDGVIVDFETHFLKYLGLPEHHPTDWNDYRFRDNFDRISNDAMFWASCPPIISPEEIDYPIAGYCTAGPCPNDVIENWLKQNNFLKQS
;
A
#
# COMPACT_ATOMS: atom_id res chain seq x y z
N MET A 1 22.03 53.51 -3.25
CA MET A 1 22.29 52.08 -3.53
C MET A 1 20.97 51.34 -3.42
N GLU A 2 20.56 50.63 -4.47
CA GLU A 2 19.33 49.83 -4.45
C GLU A 2 19.58 48.59 -3.58
N HIS A 3 19.00 48.53 -2.38
CA HIS A 3 19.05 47.34 -1.54
C HIS A 3 18.10 46.28 -2.11
N LYS A 4 18.63 45.29 -2.82
CA LYS A 4 17.85 44.12 -3.27
C LYS A 4 18.04 42.95 -2.30
N GLY A 5 16.96 42.23 -2.04
CA GLY A 5 16.99 41.01 -1.23
C GLY A 5 17.80 39.91 -1.92
N LEU A 6 18.70 39.26 -1.17
CA LEU A 6 19.46 38.10 -1.64
C LEU A 6 18.64 36.82 -1.41
N ARG A 7 18.55 35.95 -2.42
CA ARG A 7 18.03 34.58 -2.27
C ARG A 7 19.07 33.57 -2.73
N PHE A 8 19.58 32.76 -1.79
CA PHE A 8 20.48 31.64 -2.09
C PHE A 8 19.64 30.39 -2.43
N ASN A 9 19.59 30.04 -3.72
CA ASN A 9 18.77 28.93 -4.23
C ASN A 9 19.60 27.76 -4.80
N THR A 10 20.92 27.75 -4.63
CA THR A 10 21.78 26.64 -5.05
C THR A 10 21.31 25.33 -4.39
N GLY A 11 21.13 24.29 -5.20
CA GLY A 11 20.68 22.97 -4.74
C GLY A 11 19.18 22.84 -4.47
N LYS A 12 18.39 23.92 -4.58
CA LYS A 12 16.93 23.86 -4.42
C LYS A 12 16.25 23.44 -5.72
N ILE A 13 15.12 22.75 -5.59
CA ILE A 13 14.26 22.37 -6.72
C ILE A 13 13.76 23.63 -7.43
N ARG A 14 13.87 23.62 -8.76
CA ARG A 14 13.50 24.74 -9.64
C ARG A 14 12.09 24.52 -10.21
N TYR A 15 11.08 24.71 -9.37
CA TYR A 15 9.67 24.61 -9.78
C TYR A 15 9.32 25.55 -10.94
N ASP A 16 10.03 26.67 -11.05
CA ASP A 16 9.88 27.66 -12.12
C ASP A 16 10.24 27.13 -13.53
N LEU A 17 10.92 25.98 -13.62
CA LEU A 17 11.22 25.32 -14.90
C LEU A 17 10.08 24.43 -15.39
N VAL A 18 9.09 24.14 -14.56
CA VAL A 18 7.93 23.34 -14.99
C VAL A 18 7.07 24.21 -15.91
N PRO A 19 6.76 23.77 -17.14
CA PRO A 19 5.90 24.55 -18.04
C PRO A 19 4.53 24.79 -17.41
N ASN A 20 4.15 26.06 -17.25
CA ASN A 20 2.84 26.41 -16.68
C ASN A 20 1.68 25.82 -17.48
N SER A 21 1.81 25.70 -18.81
CA SER A 21 0.79 25.07 -19.65
C SER A 21 0.56 23.60 -19.31
N ALA A 22 1.60 22.86 -18.90
CA ALA A 22 1.47 21.48 -18.46
C ALA A 22 0.76 21.39 -17.10
N VAL A 23 1.07 22.32 -16.18
CA VAL A 23 0.40 22.41 -14.88
C VAL A 23 -1.08 22.73 -15.07
N GLU A 24 -1.40 23.68 -15.94
CA GLU A 24 -2.77 24.08 -16.26
C GLU A 24 -3.54 22.93 -16.93
N GLY A 25 -2.92 22.21 -17.87
CA GLY A 25 -3.52 21.04 -18.52
C GLY A 25 -3.88 19.93 -17.55
N ILE A 26 -2.97 19.58 -16.63
CA ILE A 26 -3.26 18.64 -15.55
C ILE A 26 -4.42 19.14 -14.69
N ALA A 27 -4.41 20.43 -14.33
CA ALA A 27 -5.47 21.02 -13.52
C ALA A 27 -6.85 20.92 -14.21
N ARG A 28 -6.94 21.18 -15.52
CA ARG A 28 -8.20 21.05 -16.27
C ARG A 28 -8.72 19.62 -16.29
N VAL A 29 -7.87 18.63 -16.55
CA VAL A 29 -8.26 17.20 -16.53
C VAL A 29 -8.74 16.78 -15.13
N LEU A 30 -8.07 17.26 -14.07
CA LEU A 30 -8.49 17.01 -12.69
C LEU A 30 -9.83 17.69 -12.35
N SER A 31 -10.04 18.93 -12.80
CA SER A 31 -11.31 19.64 -12.63
C SER A 31 -12.46 18.89 -13.32
N TYR A 32 -12.27 18.48 -14.57
CA TYR A 32 -13.25 17.64 -15.27
C TYR A 32 -13.53 16.33 -14.50
N GLY A 33 -12.49 15.68 -13.96
CA GLY A 33 -12.64 14.48 -13.14
C GLY A 33 -13.46 14.73 -11.87
N ALA A 34 -13.17 15.81 -11.14
CA ALA A 34 -13.88 16.18 -9.93
C ALA A 34 -15.38 16.38 -10.18
N ASP A 35 -15.73 17.05 -11.28
CA ASP A 35 -17.13 17.24 -11.68
C ASP A 35 -17.77 15.91 -12.12
N LYS A 36 -17.08 15.13 -12.96
CA LYS A 36 -17.55 13.84 -13.48
C LYS A 36 -17.92 12.84 -12.39
N TYR A 37 -17.14 12.81 -11.31
CA TYR A 37 -17.31 11.85 -10.21
C TYR A 37 -18.12 12.42 -9.03
N THR A 38 -18.61 13.65 -9.12
CA THR A 38 -19.54 14.22 -8.12
C THR A 38 -20.94 13.62 -8.31
N ILE A 39 -21.49 13.03 -7.26
CA ILE A 39 -22.83 12.44 -7.22
C ILE A 39 -23.78 13.43 -6.54
N LYS A 40 -24.92 13.69 -7.18
CA LYS A 40 -26.00 14.51 -6.65
C LYS A 40 -27.28 13.69 -6.46
N ASP A 41 -28.09 14.05 -5.48
CA ASP A 41 -29.41 13.46 -5.27
C ASP A 41 -30.46 14.02 -6.26
N GLU A 42 -31.71 13.58 -6.13
CA GLU A 42 -32.83 14.02 -6.98
C GLU A 42 -33.15 15.53 -6.82
N GLU A 43 -32.72 16.13 -5.70
CA GLU A 43 -32.91 17.54 -5.36
C GLU A 43 -31.73 18.40 -5.84
N GLY A 44 -30.68 17.78 -6.36
CA GLY A 44 -29.47 18.42 -6.86
C GLY A 44 -28.41 18.72 -5.80
N ASN A 45 -28.60 18.25 -4.56
CA ASN A 45 -27.59 18.38 -3.50
C ASN A 45 -26.44 17.40 -3.73
N ILE A 46 -25.22 17.81 -3.40
CA ILE A 46 -24.04 16.94 -3.51
C ILE A 46 -24.09 15.89 -2.38
N VAL A 47 -24.17 14.62 -2.77
CA VAL A 47 -24.14 13.47 -1.86
C VAL A 47 -22.70 12.94 -1.72
N VAL A 48 -21.96 12.89 -2.83
CA VAL A 48 -20.56 12.50 -2.85
C VAL A 48 -19.80 13.50 -3.70
N LYS A 49 -18.78 14.13 -3.13
CA LYS A 49 -17.89 15.02 -3.86
C LYS A 49 -16.86 14.18 -4.62
N GLY A 50 -16.66 14.48 -5.90
CA GLY A 50 -15.77 13.72 -6.78
C GLY A 50 -14.31 14.17 -6.77
N ASP A 51 -13.99 15.21 -5.98
CA ASP A 51 -12.61 15.67 -5.82
C ASP A 51 -11.75 14.59 -5.18
N ASP A 52 -10.48 14.53 -5.58
CA ASP A 52 -9.52 13.55 -5.08
C ASP A 52 -9.94 12.07 -5.23
N ASN A 53 -10.99 11.75 -6.01
CA ASN A 53 -11.43 10.37 -6.23
C ASN A 53 -10.28 9.46 -6.74
N TRP A 54 -9.37 10.02 -7.55
CA TRP A 54 -8.18 9.31 -8.02
C TRP A 54 -7.21 8.95 -6.88
N ARG A 55 -7.17 9.69 -5.77
CA ARG A 55 -6.28 9.43 -4.63
C ARG A 55 -6.70 8.21 -3.81
N LEU A 56 -7.95 7.76 -3.93
CA LEU A 56 -8.44 6.53 -3.29
C LEU A 56 -7.73 5.26 -3.79
N GLY A 57 -6.93 5.39 -4.85
CA GLY A 57 -6.16 4.29 -5.40
C GLY A 57 -6.96 3.47 -6.41
N MET A 58 -6.25 2.94 -7.40
CA MET A 58 -6.77 1.92 -8.31
C MET A 58 -5.60 1.08 -8.81
N PRO A 59 -5.85 -0.12 -9.38
CA PRO A 59 -4.77 -0.94 -9.91
C PRO A 59 -3.93 -0.16 -10.94
N TRP A 60 -2.61 -0.14 -10.81
CA TRP A 60 -1.72 0.71 -11.62
C TRP A 60 -1.90 0.46 -13.13
N LYS A 61 -2.16 -0.78 -13.52
CA LYS A 61 -2.44 -1.13 -14.92
C LYS A 61 -3.71 -0.47 -15.47
N THR A 62 -4.68 -0.10 -14.64
CA THR A 62 -5.89 0.64 -15.06
C THR A 62 -5.53 2.04 -15.54
N VAL A 63 -4.75 2.78 -14.73
CA VAL A 63 -4.23 4.12 -15.09
C VAL A 63 -3.32 4.02 -16.30
N TYR A 64 -2.41 3.03 -16.31
CA TYR A 64 -1.51 2.78 -17.45
C TYR A 64 -2.27 2.46 -18.75
N ALA A 65 -3.38 1.72 -18.67
CA ALA A 65 -4.22 1.46 -19.84
C ALA A 65 -4.90 2.74 -20.36
N SER A 66 -5.32 3.64 -19.47
CA SER A 66 -5.86 4.95 -19.87
C SER A 66 -4.81 5.82 -20.52
N LEU A 67 -3.62 5.91 -19.92
CA LEU A 67 -2.45 6.59 -20.51
C LEU A 67 -2.19 6.09 -21.93
N LYS A 68 -2.16 4.77 -22.13
CA LYS A 68 -1.95 4.16 -23.45
C LYS A 68 -3.01 4.53 -24.49
N ARG A 69 -4.28 4.64 -24.10
CA ARG A 69 -5.35 5.03 -25.04
C ARG A 69 -5.16 6.47 -25.53
N HIS A 70 -4.88 7.40 -24.61
CA HIS A 70 -4.61 8.78 -24.99
C HIS A 70 -3.31 8.93 -25.79
N LEU A 71 -2.26 8.17 -25.44
CA LEU A 71 -1.02 8.13 -26.22
C LEU A 71 -1.27 7.62 -27.65
N ALA A 72 -2.05 6.55 -27.79
CA ALA A 72 -2.39 6.01 -29.11
C ALA A 72 -3.27 6.96 -29.94
N ALA A 73 -4.16 7.72 -29.30
CA ALA A 73 -4.97 8.74 -29.98
C ALA A 73 -4.10 9.91 -30.47
N TRP A 74 -3.23 10.43 -29.60
CA TRP A 74 -2.26 11.45 -29.95
C TRP A 74 -1.33 11.01 -31.10
N ASP A 75 -0.85 9.76 -31.08
CA ASP A 75 -0.02 9.18 -32.16
C ASP A 75 -0.77 9.10 -33.51
N ARG A 76 -2.11 9.02 -33.49
CA ARG A 76 -2.94 9.10 -34.70
C ARG A 76 -3.26 10.53 -35.15
N GLY A 77 -2.78 11.55 -34.44
CA GLY A 77 -3.10 12.95 -34.71
C GLY A 77 -4.44 13.41 -34.16
N GLU A 78 -5.05 12.65 -33.25
CA GLU A 78 -6.19 13.12 -32.45
C GLU A 78 -5.61 13.96 -31.30
N ASP A 79 -5.84 15.27 -31.29
CA ASP A 79 -5.27 16.15 -30.25
C ASP A 79 -6.20 16.31 -29.03
N ILE A 80 -7.51 16.19 -29.22
CA ILE A 80 -8.55 16.46 -28.22
C ILE A 80 -9.26 15.16 -27.87
N ASP A 81 -9.50 14.92 -26.58
CA ASP A 81 -10.34 13.85 -26.06
C ASP A 81 -11.82 14.11 -26.38
N TYR A 82 -12.18 13.81 -27.62
CA TYR A 82 -13.50 13.99 -28.20
C TYR A 82 -13.74 12.91 -29.27
N ASP A 83 -14.97 12.40 -29.34
CA ASP A 83 -15.39 11.49 -30.40
C ASP A 83 -16.65 12.05 -31.09
N PRO A 84 -16.58 12.41 -32.39
CA PRO A 84 -17.72 12.94 -33.13
C PRO A 84 -18.84 11.90 -33.32
N ASN A 85 -18.55 10.60 -33.18
CA ASN A 85 -19.54 9.53 -33.26
C ASN A 85 -20.17 9.21 -31.89
N CYS A 86 -19.69 9.85 -30.82
CA CYS A 86 -20.24 9.66 -29.50
C CYS A 86 -21.55 10.45 -29.36
N ALA A 87 -22.67 9.74 -29.25
CA ALA A 87 -24.00 10.33 -29.13
C ALA A 87 -24.19 11.29 -27.94
N THR A 88 -23.29 11.25 -26.95
CA THR A 88 -23.37 12.09 -25.74
C THR A 88 -22.39 13.26 -25.75
N CYS A 89 -21.55 13.41 -26.78
CA CYS A 89 -20.63 14.53 -26.95
C CYS A 89 -21.35 15.77 -27.48
N LYS A 90 -22.25 16.35 -26.68
CA LYS A 90 -23.14 17.46 -27.08
C LYS A 90 -22.41 18.76 -27.41
N GLU A 91 -21.31 19.06 -26.72
CA GLU A 91 -20.59 20.34 -26.82
C GLU A 91 -19.06 20.15 -26.85
N GLY A 92 -18.58 19.06 -27.46
CA GLY A 92 -17.14 18.74 -27.47
C GLY A 92 -16.67 17.90 -26.28
N TYR A 93 -17.56 17.58 -25.34
CA TYR A 93 -17.27 16.69 -24.20
C TYR A 93 -18.52 15.90 -23.77
N CYS A 94 -18.32 14.83 -23.01
CA CYS A 94 -19.36 14.02 -22.38
C CYS A 94 -18.83 13.35 -21.11
N LYS A 95 -19.56 12.38 -20.54
CA LYS A 95 -19.07 11.60 -19.38
C LYS A 95 -17.86 10.70 -19.72
N ASN A 96 -17.65 10.39 -20.99
CA ASN A 96 -16.57 9.50 -21.45
C ASN A 96 -15.39 10.25 -22.09
N HIS A 97 -15.62 11.47 -22.58
CA HIS A 97 -14.63 12.29 -23.28
C HIS A 97 -14.60 13.68 -22.65
N SER A 98 -13.43 14.16 -22.23
CA SER A 98 -13.37 15.40 -21.43
C SER A 98 -13.38 16.69 -22.25
N GLY A 99 -13.13 16.62 -23.56
CA GLY A 99 -12.88 17.80 -24.39
C GLY A 99 -11.52 18.47 -24.13
N GLU A 100 -10.66 17.87 -23.31
CA GLU A 100 -9.29 18.35 -23.04
C GLU A 100 -8.29 17.70 -23.99
N LEU A 101 -7.07 18.22 -24.05
CA LEU A 101 -6.04 17.64 -24.90
C LEU A 101 -5.65 16.22 -24.45
N HIS A 102 -5.45 15.32 -25.40
CA HIS A 102 -4.90 13.99 -25.12
C HIS A 102 -3.53 14.06 -24.44
N ILE A 103 -2.71 15.06 -24.75
CA ILE A 103 -1.43 15.28 -24.06
C ILE A 103 -1.62 15.61 -22.57
N ASP A 104 -2.67 16.36 -22.21
CA ASP A 104 -2.96 16.71 -20.82
C ASP A 104 -3.43 15.49 -20.03
N HIS A 105 -4.21 14.61 -20.66
CA HIS A 105 -4.55 13.30 -20.09
C HIS A 105 -3.33 12.41 -19.91
N ILE A 106 -2.40 12.38 -20.87
CA ILE A 106 -1.15 11.61 -20.76
C ILE A 106 -0.34 12.11 -19.55
N LEU A 107 -0.17 13.43 -19.42
CA LEU A 107 0.52 14.05 -18.28
C LEU A 107 -0.15 13.70 -16.95
N THR A 108 -1.49 13.79 -16.90
CA THR A 108 -2.27 13.51 -15.69
C THR A 108 -2.17 12.05 -15.27
N ASN A 109 -2.31 11.12 -16.21
CA ASN A 109 -2.18 9.69 -15.91
C ASN A 109 -0.74 9.32 -15.50
N ALA A 110 0.27 9.96 -16.08
CA ALA A 110 1.66 9.78 -15.65
C ALA A 110 1.88 10.32 -14.22
N ALA A 111 1.28 11.47 -13.89
CA ALA A 111 1.31 12.04 -12.55
C ALA A 111 0.63 11.10 -11.53
N PHE A 112 -0.53 10.51 -11.86
CA PHE A 112 -1.18 9.50 -11.01
C PHE A 112 -0.29 8.30 -10.73
N LEU A 113 0.33 7.73 -11.78
CA LEU A 113 1.27 6.61 -11.60
C LEU A 113 2.46 7.00 -10.73
N LYS A 114 2.97 8.22 -10.86
CA LYS A 114 4.06 8.73 -10.03
C LYS A 114 3.63 8.88 -8.56
N GLU A 115 2.44 9.42 -8.32
CA GLU A 115 1.92 9.62 -6.97
C GLU A 115 1.60 8.28 -6.28
N TYR A 116 1.03 7.32 -7.01
CA TYR A 116 0.70 6.00 -6.47
C TYR A 116 1.90 5.21 -5.96
N ILE A 117 3.12 5.50 -6.43
CA ILE A 117 4.34 4.95 -5.83
C ILE A 117 4.43 5.31 -4.35
N SER A 118 3.96 6.50 -3.97
CA SER A 118 4.00 7.02 -2.60
C SER A 118 2.72 6.72 -1.82
N ILE A 119 1.55 6.89 -2.43
CA ILE A 119 0.26 6.86 -1.70
C ILE A 119 -0.53 5.56 -1.85
N TYR A 120 -0.19 4.71 -2.84
CA TYR A 120 -0.91 3.46 -3.11
C TYR A 120 -0.01 2.38 -3.75
N PRO A 121 1.13 2.02 -3.11
CA PRO A 121 2.07 1.03 -3.64
C PRO A 121 1.49 -0.38 -3.79
N GLU A 122 0.54 -0.76 -2.93
CA GLU A 122 -0.20 -2.02 -2.96
C GLU A 122 -1.03 -2.20 -4.24
N GLY A 123 -1.39 -1.10 -4.91
CA GLY A 123 -2.09 -1.12 -6.20
C GLY A 123 -1.24 -1.57 -7.39
N ASP A 124 0.06 -1.80 -7.20
CA ASP A 124 0.97 -2.19 -8.28
C ASP A 124 0.74 -3.64 -8.73
N ASN A 125 -0.13 -3.80 -9.71
CA ASN A 125 -0.46 -5.08 -10.36
C ASN A 125 0.33 -5.33 -11.65
N ARG A 126 1.50 -4.71 -11.83
CA ARG A 126 2.40 -5.02 -12.96
C ARG A 126 2.91 -6.45 -12.85
N ARG A 127 3.02 -7.13 -14.01
CA ARG A 127 3.63 -8.46 -14.11
C ARG A 127 5.16 -8.33 -14.07
N ALA A 128 5.70 -8.09 -12.89
CA ALA A 128 7.14 -8.13 -12.67
C ALA A 128 7.55 -9.56 -12.29
N TRP A 129 8.70 -10.02 -12.77
CA TRP A 129 9.21 -11.37 -12.49
C TRP A 129 9.42 -11.62 -10.98
N PHE A 130 9.71 -10.59 -10.20
CA PHE A 130 9.83 -10.69 -8.75
C PHE A 130 8.47 -10.67 -8.01
N LYS A 131 7.37 -10.44 -8.74
CA LYS A 131 5.98 -10.53 -8.25
C LYS A 131 5.31 -11.87 -8.61
N SER A 132 6.05 -12.84 -9.17
CA SER A 132 5.55 -14.20 -9.44
C SER A 132 6.74 -15.19 -9.47
N PRO A 133 6.73 -16.32 -8.72
CA PRO A 133 5.65 -16.93 -7.95
C PRO A 133 5.61 -16.48 -6.49
N ILE A 134 4.49 -16.76 -5.80
CA ILE A 134 4.33 -16.60 -4.35
C ILE A 134 5.55 -17.21 -3.66
N LYS A 135 6.33 -16.38 -2.96
CA LYS A 135 7.45 -16.89 -2.18
C LYS A 135 6.84 -17.66 -1.02
N LYS A 136 7.35 -18.87 -0.77
CA LYS A 136 7.00 -19.63 0.43
C LYS A 136 7.50 -18.84 1.64
N LEU A 137 6.61 -18.08 2.28
CA LEU A 137 6.91 -17.36 3.50
C LEU A 137 6.68 -18.30 4.68
N TRP A 138 7.72 -18.55 5.46
CA TRP A 138 7.62 -19.26 6.73
C TRP A 138 7.79 -18.22 7.82
N LEU A 139 6.87 -18.19 8.78
CA LEU A 139 6.96 -17.29 9.92
C LEU A 139 7.66 -18.01 11.08
N ASP A 140 8.57 -17.31 11.73
CA ASP A 140 9.07 -17.76 13.03
C ASP A 140 7.93 -17.73 14.07
N LEU A 141 8.07 -18.46 15.18
CA LEU A 141 7.09 -18.44 16.26
C LEU A 141 7.50 -17.48 17.38
N ASP A 142 8.62 -17.77 18.03
CA ASP A 142 9.04 -17.10 19.26
C ASP A 142 9.47 -15.65 18.97
N GLY A 143 8.78 -14.68 19.57
CA GLY A 143 9.02 -13.25 19.33
C GLY A 143 8.41 -12.69 18.04
N VAL A 144 7.70 -13.52 17.26
CA VAL A 144 7.01 -13.11 16.02
C VAL A 144 5.50 -13.32 16.11
N ILE A 145 5.07 -14.56 16.40
CA ILE A 145 3.66 -14.92 16.59
C ILE A 145 3.36 -15.12 18.08
N VAL A 146 4.35 -15.59 18.83
CA VAL A 146 4.25 -15.97 20.23
C VAL A 146 5.02 -14.96 21.08
N ASP A 147 4.38 -14.41 22.13
CA ASP A 147 5.01 -13.49 23.09
C ASP A 147 5.88 -14.28 24.08
N PHE A 148 6.92 -14.91 23.55
CA PHE A 148 7.78 -15.83 24.27
C PHE A 148 8.54 -15.10 25.39
N GLU A 149 9.17 -13.97 25.08
CA GLU A 149 10.09 -13.28 25.98
C GLU A 149 9.37 -12.78 27.24
N THR A 150 8.22 -12.12 27.05
CA THR A 150 7.43 -11.60 28.16
C THR A 150 6.86 -12.73 29.00
N HIS A 151 6.37 -13.80 28.35
CA HIS A 151 5.82 -14.96 29.04
C HIS A 151 6.89 -15.71 29.83
N PHE A 152 8.08 -15.93 29.26
CA PHE A 152 9.22 -16.56 29.92
C PHE A 152 9.60 -15.87 31.22
N LEU A 153 9.73 -14.53 31.18
CA LEU A 153 10.09 -13.75 32.36
C LEU A 153 9.01 -13.85 33.44
N LYS A 154 7.73 -13.71 33.08
CA LYS A 154 6.60 -13.79 34.01
C LYS A 154 6.44 -15.18 34.61
N TYR A 155 6.46 -16.22 33.78
CA TYR A 155 6.23 -17.60 34.18
C TYR A 155 7.32 -18.09 35.16
N LEU A 156 8.57 -17.66 34.98
CA LEU A 156 9.67 -18.00 35.88
C LEU A 156 9.88 -17.04 37.05
N GLY A 157 9.06 -15.98 37.16
CA GLY A 157 9.17 -14.96 38.21
C GLY A 157 10.47 -14.15 38.13
N LEU A 158 10.97 -13.91 36.91
CA LEU A 158 12.19 -13.14 36.65
C LEU A 158 11.85 -11.64 36.46
N PRO A 159 12.81 -10.72 36.64
CA PRO A 159 12.58 -9.30 36.42
C PRO A 159 12.01 -9.00 35.02
N GLU A 160 10.89 -8.28 34.95
CA GLU A 160 10.05 -8.14 33.73
C GLU A 160 10.44 -6.99 32.78
N HIS A 161 11.63 -6.39 32.93
CA HIS A 161 12.04 -5.35 31.99
C HIS A 161 12.39 -5.94 30.61
N HIS A 162 12.04 -5.23 29.52
CA HIS A 162 12.24 -5.72 28.15
C HIS A 162 13.69 -6.17 27.92
N PRO A 163 13.92 -7.43 27.52
CA PRO A 163 15.25 -7.89 27.13
C PRO A 163 15.66 -7.27 25.79
N THR A 164 16.95 -7.01 25.61
CA THR A 164 17.49 -6.43 24.38
C THR A 164 17.95 -7.48 23.37
N ASP A 165 18.29 -8.68 23.83
CA ASP A 165 18.71 -9.81 22.99
C ASP A 165 18.69 -11.14 23.74
N TRP A 166 18.83 -12.24 22.99
CA TRP A 166 18.80 -13.63 23.51
C TRP A 166 19.98 -14.00 24.42
N ASN A 167 21.08 -13.23 24.47
CA ASN A 167 22.20 -13.49 25.38
C ASN A 167 21.99 -12.92 26.78
N ASP A 168 20.82 -12.32 27.05
CA ASP A 168 20.43 -11.90 28.38
C ASP A 168 20.58 -13.08 29.36
N TYR A 169 21.24 -12.82 30.49
CA TYR A 169 21.51 -13.84 31.51
C TYR A 169 20.22 -14.50 32.00
N ARG A 170 19.09 -13.79 31.98
CA ARG A 170 17.78 -14.32 32.36
C ARG A 170 17.37 -15.46 31.46
N PHE A 171 17.60 -15.38 30.15
CA PHE A 171 17.34 -16.48 29.23
C PHE A 171 18.41 -17.55 29.35
N ARG A 172 19.68 -17.18 29.17
CA ARG A 172 20.80 -18.14 29.13
C ARG A 172 20.86 -19.03 30.37
N ASP A 173 20.65 -18.45 31.55
CA ASP A 173 20.85 -19.15 32.81
C ASP A 173 19.57 -19.90 33.27
N ASN A 174 18.43 -19.70 32.60
CA ASN A 174 17.14 -20.28 33.00
C ASN A 174 16.42 -21.08 31.92
N PHE A 175 16.89 -21.10 30.67
CA PHE A 175 16.19 -21.74 29.55
C PHE A 175 15.94 -23.24 29.75
N ASP A 176 16.88 -23.94 30.37
CA ASP A 176 16.75 -25.37 30.68
C ASP A 176 15.54 -25.68 31.58
N ARG A 177 15.08 -24.70 32.38
CA ARG A 177 13.93 -24.85 33.29
C ARG A 177 12.62 -25.07 32.54
N ILE A 178 12.51 -24.59 31.29
CA ILE A 178 11.28 -24.67 30.49
C ILE A 178 11.40 -25.60 29.28
N SER A 179 12.58 -26.13 29.00
CA SER A 179 12.84 -26.88 27.76
C SER A 179 11.92 -28.10 27.58
N ASN A 180 11.51 -28.73 28.68
CA ASN A 180 10.56 -29.86 28.69
C ASN A 180 9.23 -29.53 29.39
N ASP A 181 8.91 -28.25 29.61
CA ASP A 181 7.68 -27.81 30.27
C ASP A 181 6.56 -27.57 29.24
N ALA A 182 5.76 -28.59 28.97
CA ALA A 182 4.64 -28.49 28.03
C ALA A 182 3.58 -27.44 28.46
N MET A 183 3.42 -27.19 29.77
CA MET A 183 2.46 -26.19 30.27
C MET A 183 2.95 -24.78 29.97
N PHE A 184 4.25 -24.52 30.12
CA PHE A 184 4.87 -23.27 29.71
C PHE A 184 4.59 -22.99 28.23
N TRP A 185 4.97 -23.92 27.34
CA TRP A 185 4.82 -23.75 25.90
C TRP A 185 3.37 -23.61 25.44
N ALA A 186 2.44 -24.36 26.05
CA ALA A 186 1.03 -24.29 25.70
C ALA A 186 0.34 -22.99 26.20
N SER A 187 0.93 -22.30 27.17
CA SER A 187 0.34 -21.10 27.78
C SER A 187 0.89 -19.78 27.23
N CYS A 188 1.85 -19.81 26.30
CA CYS A 188 2.38 -18.59 25.69
C CYS A 188 1.27 -17.80 24.98
N PRO A 189 1.15 -16.48 25.20
CA PRO A 189 0.13 -15.69 24.52
C PRO A 189 0.53 -15.34 23.08
N PRO A 190 -0.43 -15.16 22.16
CA PRO A 190 -0.15 -14.64 20.83
C PRO A 190 0.15 -13.13 20.84
N ILE A 191 1.06 -12.66 19.97
CA ILE A 191 1.38 -11.23 19.80
C ILE A 191 0.38 -10.55 18.86
N ILE A 192 -0.05 -11.25 17.81
CA ILE A 192 -0.97 -10.77 16.77
C ILE A 192 -2.21 -11.66 16.68
N SER A 193 -3.24 -11.22 15.96
CA SER A 193 -4.36 -12.06 15.56
C SER A 193 -4.12 -12.70 14.19
N PRO A 194 -4.65 -13.91 13.92
CA PRO A 194 -4.51 -14.56 12.60
C PRO A 194 -5.05 -13.72 11.43
N GLU A 195 -6.05 -12.88 11.68
CA GLU A 195 -6.67 -12.00 10.69
C GLU A 195 -5.76 -10.85 10.24
N GLU A 196 -4.72 -10.54 11.02
CA GLU A 196 -3.69 -9.55 10.67
C GLU A 196 -2.67 -10.10 9.66
N ILE A 197 -2.65 -11.42 9.41
CA ILE A 197 -1.79 -12.05 8.40
C ILE A 197 -2.51 -12.02 7.04
N ASP A 198 -2.25 -10.99 6.24
CA ASP A 198 -2.88 -10.73 4.93
C ASP A 198 -2.13 -11.35 3.73
N TYR A 199 -0.98 -12.00 3.98
CA TYR A 199 -0.16 -12.65 2.97
C TYR A 199 -0.19 -14.18 3.13
N PRO A 200 -0.30 -14.97 2.04
CA PRO A 200 -0.27 -16.42 2.12
C PRO A 200 1.06 -16.94 2.67
N ILE A 201 1.02 -17.61 3.83
CA ILE A 201 2.18 -18.25 4.44
C ILE A 201 2.22 -19.74 4.10
N ALA A 202 3.43 -20.27 3.91
CA ALA A 202 3.65 -21.69 3.70
C ALA A 202 3.60 -22.51 5.00
N GLY A 203 3.78 -21.84 6.14
CA GLY A 203 3.73 -22.44 7.46
C GLY A 203 4.50 -21.65 8.51
N TYR A 204 4.72 -22.30 9.64
CA TYR A 204 5.46 -21.78 10.77
C TYR A 204 6.73 -22.62 10.99
N CYS A 205 7.80 -21.97 11.43
CA CYS A 205 9.04 -22.62 11.83
C CYS A 205 9.49 -22.07 13.19
N THR A 206 10.21 -22.86 13.98
CA THR A 206 10.90 -22.39 15.18
C THR A 206 12.15 -23.26 15.36
N ALA A 207 13.17 -22.71 16.03
CA ALA A 207 14.37 -23.43 16.43
C ALA A 207 14.31 -23.96 17.87
N GLY A 208 13.23 -23.67 18.61
CA GLY A 208 13.08 -24.01 20.02
C GLY A 208 12.96 -25.51 20.29
N PRO A 209 13.23 -25.96 21.54
CA PRO A 209 13.15 -27.37 21.93
C PRO A 209 11.71 -27.88 22.12
N CYS A 210 10.70 -27.03 21.91
CA CYS A 210 9.30 -27.36 22.13
C CYS A 210 8.86 -28.55 21.24
N PRO A 211 8.23 -29.59 21.81
CA PRO A 211 7.70 -30.70 21.01
C PRO A 211 6.66 -30.25 19.97
N ASN A 212 6.73 -30.83 18.77
CA ASN A 212 5.86 -30.46 17.65
C ASN A 212 4.36 -30.62 17.95
N ASP A 213 3.97 -31.59 18.76
CA ASP A 213 2.58 -31.81 19.15
C ASP A 213 2.04 -30.68 20.03
N VAL A 214 2.87 -30.11 20.91
CA VAL A 214 2.52 -28.93 21.71
C VAL A 214 2.34 -27.72 20.81
N ILE A 215 3.27 -27.50 19.87
CA ILE A 215 3.19 -26.42 18.88
C ILE A 215 1.91 -26.55 18.03
N GLU A 216 1.63 -27.72 17.49
CA GLU A 216 0.44 -27.95 16.67
C GLU A 216 -0.86 -27.71 17.43
N ASN A 217 -0.91 -28.07 18.71
CA ASN A 217 -2.07 -27.82 19.56
C ASN A 217 -2.21 -26.32 19.85
N TRP A 218 -1.12 -25.63 20.15
CA TRP A 218 -1.12 -24.18 20.39
C TRP A 218 -1.63 -23.41 19.15
N LEU A 219 -1.14 -23.76 17.96
CA LEU A 219 -1.56 -23.16 16.69
C LEU A 219 -3.06 -23.35 16.46
N LYS A 220 -3.60 -24.54 16.72
CA LYS A 220 -5.04 -24.83 16.59
C LYS A 220 -5.88 -24.03 17.60
N GLN A 221 -5.44 -23.96 18.85
CA GLN A 221 -6.15 -23.24 19.91
C GLN A 221 -6.25 -21.74 19.64
N ASN A 222 -5.21 -21.17 19.01
CA ASN A 222 -5.12 -19.75 18.69
C ASN A 222 -5.52 -19.43 17.23
N ASN A 223 -6.14 -20.37 16.51
CA ASN A 223 -6.59 -20.21 15.12
C ASN A 223 -5.50 -19.88 14.08
N PHE A 224 -4.23 -20.15 14.38
CA PHE A 224 -3.10 -20.03 13.45
C PHE A 224 -2.95 -21.28 12.58
N LEU A 225 -4.00 -21.63 11.84
CA LEU A 225 -3.99 -22.79 10.95
C LEU A 225 -3.10 -22.55 9.71
N LYS A 226 -2.55 -23.61 9.13
CA LYS A 226 -1.90 -23.54 7.81
C LYS A 226 -2.94 -23.08 6.78
N GLN A 227 -2.71 -21.92 6.17
CA GLN A 227 -3.45 -21.50 5.00
C GLN A 227 -2.89 -22.30 3.81
N SER A 228 -3.65 -23.29 3.32
CA SER A 228 -3.27 -24.14 2.17
C SER A 228 -3.45 -23.40 0.84
#